data_AF-K2C7Q3-F1
#
_entry.id   AF-K2C7Q3-F1
#
_cell.length_a   1.000
_cell.length_b   1.000
_cell.length_c   1.000
_cell.angle_alpha   90.00
_cell.angle_beta   90.00
_cell.angle_gamma   90.00
#
_symmetry.space_group_name_H-M   'P 1'
#
loop_
_entity.id
_entity.type
_entity.pdbx_description
1 polymer ?
#
loop_
_entity_poly.entity_id
_entity_poly.type
_entity_poly.pdbx_seq_one_letter_code
_entity_poly.pdbx_strand_id
1 'polypeptide(L)'
;MLKGAGSLVLAPPTLPAVCDRGNPGMSSAGMGDILSGVIAGLIAQRIPLGDAAKLGVYLHAAAGDLAAKAGERGTIATDLLPYLRQLVNL
;
A
#
# COMPACT_ATOMS: atom_id res chain seq x y z
N MET A 1 11.03 0.56 -5.33
CA MET A 1 9.93 1.27 -4.67
C MET A 1 10.51 2.46 -3.92
N LEU A 2 10.09 3.67 -4.24
CA LEU A 2 10.39 4.87 -3.46
C LEU A 2 9.12 5.31 -2.73
N LYS A 3 9.13 5.20 -1.40
CA LYS A 3 7.96 5.51 -0.55
C LYS A 3 7.85 7.00 -0.27
N GLY A 4 6.62 7.48 -0.19
CA GLY A 4 6.27 8.87 0.13
C GLY A 4 4.88 9.23 -0.42
N ALA A 5 4.46 10.48 -0.23
CA ALA A 5 3.34 11.03 -0.99
C ALA A 5 3.70 10.99 -2.47
N GLY A 6 2.87 10.33 -3.30
CA GLY A 6 3.25 10.05 -4.69
C GLY A 6 4.23 8.88 -4.82
N SER A 7 4.01 7.78 -4.10
CA SER A 7 4.95 6.63 -4.08
C SER A 7 5.24 6.12 -5.49
N LEU A 8 6.53 5.90 -5.80
CA LEU A 8 6.99 5.51 -7.13
C LEU A 8 7.37 4.03 -7.19
N VAL A 9 6.86 3.35 -8.21
CA VAL A 9 7.11 1.94 -8.50
C VAL A 9 7.84 1.81 -9.83
N LEU A 10 9.13 1.47 -9.79
CA LEU A 10 9.88 1.15 -10.99
C LEU A 10 10.04 -0.37 -11.12
N ALA A 11 9.60 -0.91 -12.25
CA ALA A 11 9.86 -2.27 -12.69
C ALA A 11 10.37 -2.24 -14.14
N PRO A 12 11.70 -2.26 -14.36
CA PRO A 12 12.27 -2.22 -15.71
C PRO A 12 11.71 -3.35 -16.58
N PRO A 13 11.52 -3.13 -17.90
CA PRO A 13 11.86 -1.93 -18.68
C PRO A 13 10.76 -0.85 -18.71
N THR A 14 9.73 -0.94 -17.86
CA THR A 14 8.61 0.02 -17.88
C THR A 14 8.95 1.36 -17.22
N LEU A 15 8.23 2.42 -17.61
CA LEU A 15 8.28 3.70 -16.91
C LEU A 15 7.84 3.55 -15.44
N PRO A 16 8.32 4.39 -14.51
CA PRO A 16 7.85 4.38 -13.14
C PRO A 16 6.33 4.60 -13.07
N ALA A 17 5.62 3.74 -12.36
CA ALA A 17 4.24 4.00 -11.98
C ALA A 17 4.21 4.90 -10.73
N VAL A 18 3.23 5.80 -10.67
CA VAL A 18 3.01 6.70 -9.53
C VAL A 18 1.73 6.25 -8.82
N CYS A 19 1.78 6.13 -7.51
CA CYS A 19 0.60 5.99 -6.68
C CYS A 19 0.25 7.35 -6.07
N ASP A 20 -0.87 7.91 -6.51
CA ASP A 20 -1.42 9.21 -6.09
C ASP A 20 -2.33 9.12 -4.85
N ARG A 21 -2.40 7.93 -4.23
CA ARG A 21 -3.24 7.61 -3.06
C ARG A 21 -2.44 7.67 -1.76
N GLY A 22 -3.17 7.64 -0.65
CA GLY A 22 -2.63 7.68 0.70
C GLY A 22 -2.74 9.07 1.31
N ASN A 23 -2.58 9.13 2.63
CA ASN A 23 -2.81 10.33 3.42
C ASN A 23 -1.73 10.54 4.49
N PRO A 24 -1.59 11.77 5.04
CA PRO A 24 -0.61 12.09 6.07
C PRO A 24 -0.66 11.18 7.32
N GLY A 25 -1.85 10.67 7.69
CA GLY A 25 -2.04 9.75 8.81
C GLY A 25 -1.23 8.46 8.71
N MET A 26 -0.82 8.08 7.49
CA MET A 26 0.03 6.93 7.22
C MET A 26 1.52 7.19 7.53
N SER A 27 1.88 8.36 8.06
CA SER A 27 3.24 8.65 8.53
C SER A 27 3.47 8.13 9.96
N SER A 28 2.93 6.95 10.28
CA SER A 28 3.04 6.30 11.59
C SER A 28 3.89 5.02 11.52
N ALA A 29 4.37 4.57 12.67
CA ALA A 29 5.22 3.38 12.79
C ALA A 29 4.48 2.12 12.29
N GLY A 30 5.20 1.21 11.63
CA GLY A 30 4.66 -0.06 11.14
C GLY A 30 4.03 -0.02 9.75
N MET A 31 3.77 1.15 9.16
CA MET A 31 3.16 1.24 7.81
C MET A 31 4.05 0.60 6.73
N GLY A 32 5.37 0.72 6.86
CA GLY A 32 6.32 0.04 5.98
C GLY A 32 6.30 -1.48 6.11
N ASP A 33 6.04 -2.00 7.31
CA ASP A 33 5.97 -3.44 7.57
C ASP A 33 4.70 -4.04 6.97
N ILE A 34 3.57 -3.34 7.10
CA ILE A 34 2.30 -3.72 6.44
C ILE A 34 2.47 -3.72 4.92
N LEU A 35 3.03 -2.65 4.34
CA LEU A 35 3.28 -2.59 2.89
C LEU A 35 4.17 -3.76 2.42
N SER A 36 5.25 -4.04 3.15
CA SER A 36 6.17 -5.13 2.81
C SER A 36 5.48 -6.50 2.89
N GLY A 37 4.67 -6.72 3.94
CA GLY A 37 3.88 -7.94 4.10
C GLY A 37 2.85 -8.14 2.99
N VAL A 38 2.14 -7.08 2.58
CA VAL A 38 1.19 -7.13 1.46
C VAL A 38 1.91 -7.54 0.17
N ILE A 39 3.02 -6.86 -0.18
CA ILE A 39 3.79 -7.19 -1.39
C ILE A 39 4.30 -8.63 -1.33
N ALA A 40 4.87 -9.05 -0.20
CA ALA A 40 5.36 -10.43 -0.02
C ALA A 40 4.23 -11.46 -0.17
N GLY A 41 3.05 -11.19 0.37
CA GLY A 41 1.86 -12.05 0.22
C GLY A 41 1.38 -12.16 -1.23
N LEU A 42 1.45 -11.08 -2.02
CA LEU A 42 1.14 -11.11 -3.46
C LEU A 42 2.19 -11.91 -4.24
N ILE A 43 3.48 -11.75 -3.92
CA ILE A 43 4.56 -12.54 -4.53
C ILE A 43 4.40 -14.03 -4.21
N ALA A 44 4.04 -14.38 -2.96
CA ALA A 44 3.79 -15.76 -2.55
C ALA A 44 2.64 -16.42 -3.33
N GLN A 45 1.69 -15.61 -3.83
CA GLN A 45 0.61 -16.04 -4.71
C GLN A 45 1.02 -16.13 -6.20
N ARG A 46 2.32 -15.97 -6.50
CA ARG A 46 2.92 -16.01 -7.85
C ARG A 46 2.56 -14.84 -8.76
N ILE A 47 2.17 -13.70 -8.18
CA ILE A 47 2.02 -12.46 -8.95
C ILE A 47 3.43 -11.97 -9.36
N PRO A 48 3.65 -11.56 -10.63
CA PRO A 48 4.93 -11.03 -11.09
C PRO A 48 5.43 -9.88 -10.21
N LEU A 49 6.73 -9.81 -9.93
CA LEU A 49 7.31 -8.86 -8.97
C LEU A 49 6.90 -7.41 -9.21
N GLY A 50 6.94 -6.95 -10.47
CA GLY A 50 6.54 -5.59 -10.82
C GLY A 50 5.08 -5.30 -10.53
N ASP A 51 4.19 -6.26 -10.79
CA ASP A 51 2.76 -6.10 -10.60
C ASP A 51 2.37 -6.28 -9.12
N ALA A 52 3.01 -7.21 -8.41
CA ALA A 52 2.87 -7.36 -6.96
C ALA A 52 3.27 -6.07 -6.23
N ALA A 53 4.35 -5.43 -6.67
CA ALA A 53 4.78 -4.16 -6.10
C ALA A 53 3.75 -3.04 -6.37
N LYS A 54 3.33 -2.84 -7.64
CA LYS A 54 2.32 -1.83 -8.01
C LYS A 54 1.00 -2.03 -7.25
N LEU A 55 0.49 -3.26 -7.27
CA LEU A 55 -0.76 -3.64 -6.60
C LEU A 55 -0.64 -3.49 -5.09
N GLY A 56 0.46 -3.93 -4.48
CA GLY A 56 0.66 -3.83 -3.04
C GLY A 56 0.71 -2.38 -2.54
N VAL A 57 1.37 -1.47 -3.28
CA VAL A 57 1.35 -0.04 -2.95
C VAL A 57 -0.05 0.55 -3.10
N TYR A 58 -0.75 0.22 -4.17
CA TYR A 58 -2.12 0.70 -4.38
C TYR A 58 -3.06 0.23 -3.25
N LEU A 59 -3.04 -1.07 -2.92
CA LEU A 59 -3.87 -1.65 -1.85
C LEU A 59 -3.56 -1.03 -0.49
N HIS A 60 -2.27 -0.87 -0.17
CA HIS A 60 -1.83 -0.23 1.07
C HIS A 60 -2.32 1.22 1.17
N ALA A 61 -2.15 2.01 0.11
CA ALA A 61 -2.58 3.41 0.08
C ALA A 61 -4.12 3.55 0.15
N ALA A 62 -4.85 2.73 -0.63
CA ALA A 62 -6.30 2.72 -0.61
C ALA A 62 -6.88 2.27 0.75
N ALA A 63 -6.26 1.29 1.40
CA ALA A 63 -6.63 0.88 2.76
C ALA A 63 -6.40 2.00 3.77
N GLY A 64 -5.30 2.76 3.64
CA GLY A 64 -5.03 3.92 4.47
C GLY A 64 -6.07 5.03 4.30
N ASP A 65 -6.49 5.31 3.06
CA ASP A 65 -7.54 6.30 2.78
C ASP A 65 -8.90 5.87 3.35
N LEU A 66 -9.22 4.57 3.29
CA LEU A 66 -10.43 4.03 3.91
C LEU A 66 -10.39 4.10 5.43
N ALA A 67 -9.24 3.80 6.04
CA ALA A 67 -9.04 3.89 7.49
C ALA A 67 -9.16 5.34 8.00
N ALA A 68 -8.74 6.32 7.20
CA ALA A 68 -8.77 7.73 7.54
C ALA A 68 -10.13 8.42 7.33
N LYS A 69 -11.19 7.70 6.96
CA LYS A 69 -12.52 8.30 6.68
C LYS A 69 -13.11 9.11 7.84
N ALA A 70 -12.81 8.73 9.08
CA ALA A 70 -13.25 9.44 10.28
C ALA A 70 -12.21 10.46 10.80
N GLY A 71 -11.09 10.62 10.08
CA GLY A 71 -9.95 11.45 10.44
C GLY A 71 -8.63 10.68 10.32
N GLU A 72 -7.56 11.41 9.99
CA GLU A 72 -6.21 10.86 9.79
C GLU A 72 -5.38 10.79 11.08
N ARG A 73 -5.78 11.55 12.11
CA ARG A 73 -5.02 11.65 13.36
C ARG A 73 -5.21 10.40 14.19
N GLY A 74 -4.09 9.77 14.56
CA GLY A 74 -4.08 8.55 15.37
C GLY A 74 -4.19 7.25 14.57
N THR A 75 -4.15 7.31 13.24
CA THR A 75 -4.11 6.11 12.39
C THR A 75 -2.84 5.30 12.67
N ILE A 76 -3.02 4.06 13.10
CA ILE A 76 -1.93 3.09 13.31
C ILE A 76 -1.93 2.05 12.20
N ALA A 77 -0.79 1.38 12.00
CA ALA A 77 -0.60 0.44 10.90
C ALA A 77 -1.66 -0.68 10.85
N THR A 78 -2.10 -1.18 12.00
CA THR A 78 -3.11 -2.24 12.08
C THR A 78 -4.51 -1.81 11.66
N ASP A 79 -4.80 -0.51 11.64
CA ASP A 79 -6.10 0.03 11.20
C ASP A 79 -6.34 -0.24 9.71
N LEU A 80 -5.27 -0.46 8.93
CA LEU A 80 -5.39 -0.81 7.51
C LEU A 80 -5.85 -2.26 7.29
N LEU A 81 -5.63 -3.17 8.24
CA LEU A 81 -5.83 -4.61 8.04
C LEU A 81 -7.27 -5.00 7.63
N PRO A 82 -8.34 -4.45 8.24
CA PRO A 82 -9.71 -4.77 7.82
C PRO A 82 -9.98 -4.34 6.37
N TYR A 83 -9.47 -3.17 5.97
CA TYR A 83 -9.65 -2.62 4.63
C TYR A 83 -8.80 -3.33 3.59
N LEU A 84 -7.56 -3.73 3.93
CA LEU A 84 -6.73 -4.58 3.10
C LEU A 84 -7.44 -5.90 2.80
N ARG A 85 -7.98 -6.56 3.83
CA ARG A 85 -8.75 -7.80 3.67
C ARG A 85 -9.95 -7.58 2.74
N GLN A 86 -10.66 -6.48 2.87
CA GLN A 86 -11.79 -6.18 1.98
C GLN A 86 -11.32 -6.00 0.53
N LEU A 87 -10.32 -5.15 0.30
CA LEU A 87 -9.85 -4.79 -1.04
C LEU A 87 -9.27 -5.97 -1.84
N VAL A 88 -8.60 -6.92 -1.18
CA VAL A 88 -8.03 -8.09 -1.86
C VAL A 88 -9.06 -9.16 -2.23
N ASN A 89 -10.30 -9.04 -1.75
CA ASN A 89 -11.41 -9.97 -2.05
C ASN A 89 -12.48 -9.34 -2.97
N LEU A 90 -12.21 -8.17 -3.55
CA LEU A 90 -13.05 -7.55 -4.59
C LEU A 90 -12.65 -8.08 -5.98
#